data_AF-A0A812KU72-F1
#
_entry.id   AF-A0A812KU72-F1
#
_cell.length_a   1.000
_cell.length_b   1.000
_cell.length_c   1.000
_cell.angle_alpha   90.00
_cell.angle_beta   90.00
_cell.angle_gamma   90.00
#
_symmetry.space_group_name_H-M   'P 1'
#
loop_
_entity.id
_entity.type
_entity.pdbx_description
1 polymer ?
#
loop_
_entity_poly.entity_id
_entity_poly.type
_entity_poly.pdbx_seq_one_letter_code
_entity_poly.pdbx_strand_id
1 'polypeptide(L)'
;MAQEQGESSEFRSNASSRPLTGLLVSRRVRPLELLQVDAGIYTYGAPGSANPALPDLSHKDGCFAGLRTWTEDVLTPATKEVDAAAISDQLDHPQVATLRLHAESENSHFAQCPGEVHQPFSKGNQFADWLLHWEPKYKPRLEHVSLLDQDVADQEPFRTAYLYNRIAYKQYDSTEHAKKHIKERLGDHWNIVSRVTVVTGAASMYDEDPIMLVQNSQNFECVLAFAGLNNYGNELATATDVRKASFCGFEAVHAGYRDELRRMIKDLWPLMQSKIAKCSHVACTGHSMGGSLCDLFAACANSGRHDDPDFRAQSWKKEVPSMLPEISDCGQTVYKDGAEHRCKCPPCPK
;
A
#
# COMPACT_ATOMS: atom_id res chain seq x y z
N MET A 1 -22.31 -47.61 29.20
CA MET A 1 -22.85 -47.20 30.52
C MET A 1 -21.76 -46.50 31.29
N ALA A 2 -21.72 -45.17 31.22
CA ALA A 2 -21.02 -44.30 32.15
C ALA A 2 -21.69 -42.92 32.00
N GLN A 3 -22.32 -42.47 33.08
CA GLN A 3 -22.99 -41.18 33.21
C GLN A 3 -21.97 -40.11 33.58
N GLU A 4 -21.98 -38.97 32.90
CA GLU A 4 -21.40 -37.73 33.41
C GLU A 4 -22.52 -36.71 33.65
N GLN A 5 -22.63 -36.33 34.92
CA GLN A 5 -23.38 -35.18 35.45
C GLN A 5 -22.51 -33.93 35.16
N GLY A 6 -23.00 -32.74 34.80
CA GLY A 6 -24.25 -32.11 35.16
C GLY A 6 -24.03 -31.06 36.27
N GLU A 7 -23.28 -29.99 35.99
CA GLU A 7 -23.19 -28.83 36.89
C GLU A 7 -23.65 -27.57 36.14
N SER A 8 -24.71 -26.95 36.67
CA SER A 8 -25.30 -25.69 36.21
C SER A 8 -25.08 -24.66 37.31
N SER A 9 -24.35 -23.59 36.98
CA SER A 9 -24.08 -22.48 37.91
C SER A 9 -25.09 -21.35 37.69
N GLU A 10 -25.98 -21.14 38.66
CA GLU A 10 -26.87 -19.99 38.76
C GLU A 10 -26.07 -18.67 38.92
N PHE A 11 -26.28 -17.74 37.99
CA PHE A 11 -25.76 -16.37 38.08
C PHE A 11 -26.82 -15.47 38.73
N ARG A 12 -26.63 -15.09 39.99
CA ARG A 12 -27.48 -14.12 40.70
C ARG A 12 -27.11 -12.69 40.31
N SER A 13 -28.07 -11.95 39.76
CA SER A 13 -27.96 -10.51 39.47
C SER A 13 -28.32 -9.68 40.71
N ASN A 14 -27.34 -8.94 41.24
CA ASN A 14 -27.57 -7.90 42.25
C ASN A 14 -27.60 -6.53 41.57
N ALA A 15 -28.79 -5.97 41.40
CA ALA A 15 -29.00 -4.60 40.93
C ALA A 15 -28.93 -3.64 42.13
N SER A 16 -27.84 -2.87 42.22
CA SER A 16 -27.68 -1.76 43.16
C SER A 16 -27.84 -0.42 42.42
N SER A 17 -29.01 0.20 42.56
CA SER A 17 -29.30 1.54 42.05
C SER A 17 -28.54 2.61 42.86
N ARG A 18 -27.57 3.28 42.22
CA ARG A 18 -26.93 4.50 42.74
C ARG A 18 -27.41 5.75 41.98
N PRO A 19 -27.49 6.92 42.63
CA PRO A 19 -27.98 8.14 42.01
C PRO A 19 -26.95 8.76 41.06
N LEU A 20 -27.45 9.25 39.92
CA LEU A 20 -26.71 9.98 38.89
C LEU A 20 -26.38 11.39 39.37
N THR A 21 -25.21 11.59 39.97
CA THR A 21 -24.59 12.91 40.11
C THR A 21 -23.96 13.31 38.78
N GLY A 22 -24.48 14.39 38.18
CA GLY A 22 -24.00 14.92 36.90
C GLY A 22 -22.56 15.41 36.98
N LEU A 23 -21.63 14.55 36.54
CA LEU A 23 -20.27 14.98 36.18
C LEU A 23 -20.34 15.69 34.83
N LEU A 24 -20.03 16.99 34.82
CA LEU A 24 -19.63 17.71 33.61
C LEU A 24 -18.37 17.06 33.07
N VAL A 25 -18.53 16.08 32.17
CA VAL A 25 -17.44 15.51 31.39
C VAL A 25 -16.96 16.63 30.46
N SER A 26 -15.91 17.33 30.89
CA SER A 26 -15.09 18.14 30.01
C SER A 26 -14.62 17.22 28.89
N ARG A 27 -15.26 17.32 27.71
CA ARG A 27 -14.79 16.68 26.48
C ARG A 27 -13.41 17.27 26.23
N ARG A 28 -12.37 16.58 26.69
CA ARG A 28 -11.01 16.78 26.17
C ARG A 28 -11.15 16.61 24.67
N VAL A 29 -11.09 17.73 23.96
CA VAL A 29 -10.87 17.74 22.52
C VAL A 29 -9.62 16.90 22.34
N ARG A 30 -9.76 15.70 21.77
CA ARG A 30 -8.59 14.89 21.44
C ARG A 30 -7.67 15.80 20.62
N PRO A 31 -6.37 15.86 20.91
CA PRO A 31 -5.42 16.52 20.03
C PRO A 31 -5.76 16.07 18.61
N LEU A 32 -5.98 17.03 17.71
CA LEU A 32 -6.30 16.79 16.30
C LEU A 32 -5.56 15.52 15.84
N GLU A 33 -6.31 14.44 15.60
CA GLU A 33 -5.73 13.14 15.21
C GLU A 33 -4.92 13.40 13.93
N LEU A 34 -3.60 13.38 14.11
CA LEU A 34 -2.61 13.67 13.07
C LEU A 34 -2.33 12.41 12.26
N LEU A 35 -1.87 12.63 11.01
CA LEU A 35 -1.37 11.68 10.02
C LEU A 35 -1.29 10.22 10.46
N GLN A 36 -2.05 9.34 9.80
CA GLN A 36 -1.76 7.92 9.79
C GLN A 36 -2.21 7.30 8.46
N VAL A 37 -1.38 6.43 7.90
CA VAL A 37 -1.83 5.34 7.04
C VAL A 37 -2.33 4.25 8.00
N ASP A 38 -3.62 4.26 8.27
CA ASP A 38 -4.26 3.50 9.36
C ASP A 38 -5.03 2.26 8.87
N ALA A 39 -5.37 2.17 7.58
CA ALA A 39 -5.98 0.96 6.99
C ALA A 39 -4.94 -0.06 6.47
N GLY A 40 -3.66 0.30 6.46
CA GLY A 40 -2.55 -0.61 6.17
C GLY A 40 -1.88 -0.43 4.81
N ILE A 41 -0.81 -1.19 4.59
CA ILE A 41 -0.03 -1.21 3.34
C ILE A 41 -0.25 -2.54 2.60
N TYR A 42 -0.51 -2.45 1.29
CA TYR A 42 -0.74 -3.62 0.44
C TYR A 42 0.15 -3.54 -0.80
N THR A 43 1.25 -4.29 -0.82
CA THR A 43 2.28 -4.17 -1.86
C THR A 43 2.46 -5.46 -2.65
N TYR A 44 2.79 -5.34 -3.94
CA TYR A 44 2.90 -6.47 -4.87
C TYR A 44 4.24 -6.41 -5.61
N GLY A 45 5.10 -7.41 -5.39
CA GLY A 45 6.40 -7.49 -6.06
C GLY A 45 7.33 -6.34 -5.72
N ALA A 46 7.16 -5.73 -4.54
CA ALA A 46 7.93 -4.57 -4.13
C ALA A 46 9.35 -4.98 -3.69
N PRO A 47 10.41 -4.31 -4.18
CA PRO A 47 11.77 -4.47 -3.66
C PRO A 47 11.91 -3.92 -2.23
N GLY A 48 12.97 -4.35 -1.55
CA GLY A 48 13.32 -3.88 -0.20
C GLY A 48 13.62 -2.38 -0.20
N SER A 49 13.15 -1.68 0.83
CA SER A 49 13.18 -0.20 0.85
C SER A 49 14.14 0.39 1.89
N ALA A 50 14.54 -0.36 2.93
CA ALA A 50 15.47 0.12 3.95
C ALA A 50 16.22 -1.01 4.66
N ASN A 51 17.28 -0.69 5.40
CA ASN A 51 17.92 -1.64 6.33
C ASN A 51 18.38 -0.89 7.59
N PRO A 52 17.77 -1.15 8.76
CA PRO A 52 16.82 -2.24 9.04
C PRO A 52 15.44 -2.02 8.40
N ALA A 53 14.63 -3.09 8.38
CA ALA A 53 13.21 -3.07 8.01
C ALA A 53 12.45 -1.89 8.65
N LEU A 54 11.68 -1.16 7.84
CA LEU A 54 10.88 -0.02 8.31
C LEU A 54 9.76 -0.50 9.27
N PRO A 55 9.67 0.05 10.49
CA PRO A 55 8.56 -0.21 11.40
C PRO A 55 7.43 0.82 11.28
N ASP A 56 6.22 0.43 11.64
CA ASP A 56 5.12 1.33 11.97
C ASP A 56 5.31 1.88 13.39
N LEU A 57 5.90 3.08 13.53
CA LEU A 57 6.13 3.70 14.83
C LEU A 57 4.85 4.20 15.52
N SER A 58 3.69 4.16 14.84
CA SER A 58 2.40 4.46 15.45
C SER A 58 1.87 3.28 16.26
N HIS A 59 2.39 2.06 16.00
CA HIS A 59 2.03 0.84 16.70
C HIS A 59 3.17 0.35 17.63
N LYS A 60 2.79 -0.30 18.73
CA LYS A 60 3.76 -0.74 19.75
C LYS A 60 4.65 -1.91 19.31
N ASP A 61 4.12 -2.75 18.42
CA ASP A 61 4.80 -3.91 17.86
C ASP A 61 5.63 -3.57 16.62
N GLY A 62 5.58 -2.32 16.16
CA GLY A 62 6.27 -1.88 14.93
C GLY A 62 5.62 -2.40 13.65
N CYS A 63 4.44 -3.04 13.74
CA CYS A 63 3.81 -3.72 12.63
C CYS A 63 2.84 -2.83 11.87
N PHE A 64 3.06 -2.71 10.57
CA PHE A 64 2.02 -2.19 9.68
C PHE A 64 0.87 -3.19 9.60
N ALA A 65 -0.36 -2.66 9.57
CA ALA A 65 -1.49 -3.41 9.07
C ALA A 65 -1.33 -3.67 7.55
N GLY A 66 -1.95 -4.73 7.04
CA GLY A 66 -1.97 -5.05 5.61
C GLY A 66 -1.13 -6.28 5.26
N LEU A 67 -0.67 -6.34 4.00
CA LEU A 67 -0.02 -7.51 3.43
C LEU A 67 0.98 -7.14 2.34
N ARG A 68 2.23 -7.55 2.52
CA ARG A 68 3.22 -7.59 1.44
C ARG A 68 3.10 -8.90 0.68
N THR A 69 3.04 -8.82 -0.64
CA THR A 69 2.81 -9.98 -1.50
C THR A 69 3.86 -10.08 -2.60
N TRP A 70 4.35 -11.29 -2.90
CA TRP A 70 5.11 -11.56 -4.12
C TRP A 70 4.79 -12.93 -4.69
N THR A 71 5.08 -13.14 -5.97
CA THR A 71 4.91 -14.45 -6.64
C THR A 71 6.21 -15.24 -6.68
N GLU A 72 6.10 -16.54 -6.49
CA GLU A 72 7.20 -17.51 -6.55
C GLU A 72 6.69 -18.81 -7.19
N ASP A 73 7.48 -19.42 -8.08
CA ASP A 73 7.21 -20.74 -8.65
C ASP A 73 8.26 -21.74 -8.18
N VAL A 74 7.81 -22.85 -7.58
CA VAL A 74 8.69 -23.88 -7.03
C VAL A 74 9.04 -24.90 -8.12
N LEU A 75 10.17 -24.70 -8.80
CA LEU A 75 10.62 -25.63 -9.84
C LEU A 75 11.06 -26.98 -9.28
N THR A 76 11.76 -26.96 -8.14
CA THR A 76 12.16 -28.14 -7.36
C THR A 76 12.25 -27.76 -5.88
N PRO A 77 12.39 -28.71 -4.94
CA PRO A 77 12.59 -28.37 -3.52
C PRO A 77 13.79 -27.44 -3.23
N ALA A 78 14.77 -27.36 -4.13
CA ALA A 78 15.99 -26.56 -3.97
C ALA A 78 16.08 -25.36 -4.94
N THR A 79 15.15 -25.23 -5.88
CA THR A 79 15.21 -24.26 -6.99
C THR A 79 13.87 -23.59 -7.19
N LYS A 80 13.88 -22.25 -7.26
CA LYS A 80 12.68 -21.43 -7.35
C LYS A 80 12.86 -20.28 -8.35
N GLU A 81 11.79 -19.94 -9.04
CA GLU A 81 11.66 -18.67 -9.77
C GLU A 81 10.92 -17.68 -8.88
N VAL A 82 11.42 -16.45 -8.80
CA VAL A 82 10.86 -15.43 -7.93
C VAL A 82 10.62 -14.17 -8.74
N ASP A 83 9.56 -13.43 -8.40
CA ASP A 83 9.33 -12.08 -8.90
C ASP A 83 10.64 -11.27 -8.87
N ALA A 84 11.14 -10.94 -10.06
CA ALA A 84 12.44 -10.29 -10.23
C ALA A 84 12.54 -8.94 -9.50
N ALA A 85 11.45 -8.17 -9.40
CA ALA A 85 11.47 -6.91 -8.68
C ALA A 85 11.54 -7.12 -7.16
N ALA A 86 10.87 -8.15 -6.64
CA ALA A 86 10.90 -8.43 -5.21
C ALA A 86 12.30 -8.83 -4.68
N ILE A 87 13.20 -9.30 -5.56
CA ILE A 87 14.61 -9.61 -5.24
C ILE A 87 15.61 -8.62 -5.85
N SER A 88 15.17 -7.50 -6.44
CA SER A 88 16.09 -6.62 -7.17
C SER A 88 17.03 -5.83 -6.27
N ASP A 89 16.72 -5.70 -4.98
CA ASP A 89 17.52 -4.99 -3.99
C ASP A 89 17.68 -5.80 -2.69
N GLN A 90 18.88 -5.81 -2.10
CA GLN A 90 19.23 -6.58 -0.88
C GLN A 90 18.87 -5.88 0.44
N LEU A 91 18.09 -4.80 0.40
CA LEU A 91 17.50 -4.16 1.57
C LEU A 91 16.35 -5.01 2.14
N ASP A 92 15.97 -4.67 3.36
CA ASP A 92 14.85 -5.30 4.04
C ASP A 92 13.53 -4.66 3.59
N HIS A 93 12.49 -5.47 3.63
CA HIS A 93 11.11 -5.06 3.44
C HIS A 93 10.53 -4.52 4.75
N PRO A 94 9.44 -3.71 4.73
CA PRO A 94 8.82 -3.20 5.95
C PRO A 94 8.32 -4.33 6.86
N GLN A 95 8.14 -4.01 8.14
CA GLN A 95 7.56 -4.91 9.14
C GLN A 95 6.04 -5.03 8.92
N VAL A 96 5.64 -5.96 8.06
CA VAL A 96 4.24 -6.24 7.71
C VAL A 96 4.06 -7.74 7.52
N ALA A 97 2.84 -8.26 7.66
CA ALA A 97 2.57 -9.64 7.29
C ALA A 97 2.93 -9.88 5.81
N THR A 98 3.40 -11.09 5.50
CA THR A 98 3.88 -11.44 4.16
C THR A 98 3.14 -12.63 3.58
N LEU A 99 2.82 -12.57 2.30
CA LEU A 99 2.27 -13.66 1.51
C LEU A 99 3.14 -13.94 0.29
N ARG A 100 3.68 -15.15 0.25
CA ARG A 100 4.36 -15.73 -0.90
C ARG A 100 3.35 -16.53 -1.70
N LEU A 101 2.99 -16.01 -2.87
CA LEU A 101 2.01 -16.59 -3.78
C LEU A 101 2.64 -17.64 -4.68
N HIS A 102 2.31 -18.89 -4.45
CA HIS A 102 2.65 -19.97 -5.38
C HIS A 102 1.60 -20.12 -6.48
N ALA A 103 1.91 -20.90 -7.52
CA ALA A 103 0.95 -21.23 -8.56
C ALA A 103 -0.30 -21.95 -7.99
N GLU A 104 -1.43 -21.92 -8.70
CA GLU A 104 -2.74 -22.40 -8.21
C GLU A 104 -2.75 -23.84 -7.66
N SER A 105 -1.82 -24.69 -8.10
CA SER A 105 -1.69 -26.07 -7.63
C SER A 105 -0.85 -26.25 -6.36
N GLU A 106 -0.33 -25.16 -5.79
CA GLU A 106 0.64 -25.18 -4.70
C GLU A 106 0.16 -24.34 -3.51
N ASN A 107 0.44 -24.81 -2.30
CA ASN A 107 0.16 -24.03 -1.09
C ASN A 107 1.06 -22.81 -1.03
N SER A 108 0.46 -21.63 -0.94
CA SER A 108 1.16 -20.38 -0.64
C SER A 108 1.73 -20.40 0.77
N HIS A 109 2.66 -19.48 1.06
CA HIS A 109 3.24 -19.34 2.40
C HIS A 109 2.89 -17.98 2.99
N PHE A 110 2.26 -17.99 4.16
CA PHE A 110 1.92 -16.81 4.93
C PHE A 110 2.76 -16.73 6.20
N ALA A 111 3.32 -15.55 6.47
CA ALA A 111 3.96 -15.25 7.75
C ALA A 111 3.35 -14.00 8.37
N GLN A 112 2.95 -14.13 9.63
CA GLN A 112 2.44 -13.01 10.43
C GLN A 112 3.54 -11.96 10.63
N CYS A 113 3.14 -10.69 10.79
CA CYS A 113 4.05 -9.58 11.11
C CYS A 113 5.02 -9.93 12.28
N PRO A 114 6.34 -9.63 12.20
CA PRO A 114 7.03 -8.72 11.26
C PRO A 114 7.16 -9.25 9.82
N GLY A 115 6.66 -10.46 9.57
CA GLY A 115 6.73 -11.12 8.27
C GLY A 115 8.14 -11.58 7.98
N GLU A 116 8.38 -11.92 6.73
CA GLU A 116 9.70 -12.33 6.26
C GLU A 116 10.46 -11.12 5.68
N VAL A 117 10.95 -10.21 6.53
CA VAL A 117 11.56 -8.93 6.10
C VAL A 117 12.76 -9.09 5.16
N HIS A 118 13.53 -10.17 5.30
CA HIS A 118 14.68 -10.49 4.43
C HIS A 118 14.30 -11.35 3.23
N GLN A 119 13.06 -11.86 3.15
CA GLN A 119 12.61 -12.62 1.98
C GLN A 119 12.10 -11.66 0.90
N PRO A 120 12.21 -12.01 -0.38
CA PRO A 120 12.49 -13.34 -0.92
C PRO A 120 13.92 -13.93 -0.85
N PHE A 121 14.95 -13.26 -0.34
CA PHE A 121 16.31 -13.85 -0.29
C PHE A 121 16.39 -15.09 0.61
N SER A 122 16.38 -16.29 0.02
CA SER A 122 16.49 -17.57 0.76
C SER A 122 17.79 -18.28 0.46
N LYS A 123 18.19 -19.18 1.38
CA LYS A 123 19.29 -20.12 1.12
C LYS A 123 18.82 -21.12 0.06
N GLY A 124 19.26 -20.98 -1.19
CA GLY A 124 18.86 -21.86 -2.30
C GLY A 124 19.15 -21.23 -3.66
N ASN A 125 18.89 -21.98 -4.74
CA ASN A 125 18.99 -21.43 -6.09
C ASN A 125 17.71 -20.66 -6.41
N GLN A 126 17.81 -19.33 -6.47
CA GLN A 126 16.72 -18.44 -6.83
C GLN A 126 17.02 -17.77 -8.16
N PHE A 127 16.04 -17.78 -9.06
CA PHE A 127 16.12 -17.12 -10.35
C PHE A 127 15.11 -15.98 -10.41
N ALA A 128 15.57 -14.82 -10.86
CA ALA A 128 14.70 -13.68 -11.13
C ALA A 128 13.88 -13.95 -12.40
N ASP A 129 12.55 -13.94 -12.30
CA ASP A 129 11.66 -13.97 -13.45
C ASP A 129 10.75 -12.74 -13.48
N TRP A 130 10.90 -11.92 -14.51
CA TRP A 130 10.05 -10.75 -14.74
C TRP A 130 8.64 -11.13 -15.19
N LEU A 131 8.41 -12.35 -15.71
CA LEU A 131 7.06 -12.79 -16.06
C LEU A 131 6.18 -12.94 -14.82
N LEU A 132 6.76 -13.33 -13.69
CA LEU A 132 6.10 -13.41 -12.38
C LEU A 132 5.62 -12.03 -11.88
N HIS A 133 6.24 -10.95 -12.34
CA HIS A 133 5.96 -9.60 -11.88
C HIS A 133 4.64 -8.99 -12.38
N TRP A 134 3.98 -9.60 -13.37
CA TRP A 134 2.84 -9.00 -14.06
C TRP A 134 1.49 -9.37 -13.43
N GLU A 135 0.50 -8.48 -13.61
CA GLU A 135 -0.88 -8.66 -13.14
C GLU A 135 -1.46 -10.06 -13.44
N PRO A 136 -1.27 -10.65 -14.64
CA PRO A 136 -1.81 -11.97 -14.95
C PRO A 136 -1.26 -13.11 -14.07
N LYS A 137 -0.15 -12.90 -13.35
CA LYS A 137 0.39 -13.88 -12.40
C LYS A 137 -0.14 -13.66 -10.99
N TYR A 138 -0.30 -12.41 -10.56
CA TYR A 138 -0.82 -12.08 -9.23
C TYR A 138 -2.32 -12.38 -9.11
N LYS A 139 -3.12 -11.93 -10.10
CA LYS A 139 -4.58 -12.02 -10.03
C LYS A 139 -5.09 -13.44 -9.74
N PRO A 140 -4.79 -14.47 -10.54
CA PRO A 140 -5.30 -15.82 -10.29
C PRO A 140 -4.84 -16.39 -8.94
N ARG A 141 -3.60 -16.13 -8.53
CA ARG A 141 -3.05 -16.63 -7.27
C ARG A 141 -3.71 -16.00 -6.04
N LEU A 142 -4.06 -14.71 -6.12
CA LEU A 142 -4.81 -14.01 -5.07
C LEU A 142 -6.29 -14.40 -5.04
N GLU A 143 -6.84 -14.88 -6.16
CA GLU A 143 -8.22 -15.38 -6.23
C GLU A 143 -8.37 -16.76 -5.56
N HIS A 144 -7.27 -17.51 -5.47
CA HIS A 144 -7.21 -18.88 -4.94
C HIS A 144 -6.01 -19.06 -4.00
N VAL A 145 -5.93 -18.25 -2.94
CA VAL A 145 -4.86 -18.37 -1.93
C VAL A 145 -5.09 -19.66 -1.14
N SER A 146 -4.27 -20.69 -1.38
CA SER A 146 -4.29 -21.92 -0.58
C SER A 146 -3.25 -21.90 0.53
N LEU A 147 -3.66 -22.12 1.78
CA LEU A 147 -2.78 -22.36 2.93
C LEU A 147 -3.14 -23.70 3.58
N LEU A 148 -2.18 -24.62 3.70
CA LEU A 148 -2.41 -25.96 4.28
C LEU A 148 -3.61 -26.68 3.64
N ASP A 149 -3.69 -26.63 2.31
CA ASP A 149 -4.75 -27.22 1.48
C ASP A 149 -6.15 -26.62 1.73
N GLN A 150 -6.22 -25.42 2.31
CA GLN A 150 -7.46 -24.66 2.51
C GLN A 150 -7.42 -23.38 1.69
N ASP A 151 -8.46 -23.15 0.88
CA ASP A 151 -8.67 -21.85 0.24
C ASP A 151 -9.06 -20.82 1.30
N VAL A 152 -8.20 -19.82 1.45
CA VAL A 152 -8.34 -18.71 2.40
C VAL A 152 -8.50 -17.36 1.69
N ALA A 153 -8.70 -17.33 0.37
CA ALA A 153 -8.74 -16.09 -0.42
C ALA A 153 -9.77 -15.07 0.09
N ASP A 154 -10.91 -15.54 0.62
CA ASP A 154 -11.99 -14.70 1.16
C ASP A 154 -11.72 -14.19 2.61
N GLN A 155 -10.64 -14.62 3.24
CA GLN A 155 -10.26 -14.21 4.59
C GLN A 155 -9.36 -12.97 4.56
N GLU A 156 -9.42 -12.14 5.61
CA GLU A 156 -8.43 -11.07 5.77
C GLU A 156 -7.08 -11.65 6.22
N PRO A 157 -5.94 -11.12 5.75
CA PRO A 157 -5.80 -9.92 4.90
C PRO A 157 -5.85 -10.19 3.38
N PHE A 158 -6.10 -11.44 2.96
CA PHE A 158 -6.01 -11.89 1.57
C PHE A 158 -7.07 -11.28 0.67
N ARG A 159 -8.30 -11.15 1.18
CA ARG A 159 -9.41 -10.52 0.46
C ARG A 159 -9.09 -9.07 0.10
N THR A 160 -8.62 -8.28 1.07
CA THR A 160 -8.24 -6.89 0.80
C THR A 160 -7.06 -6.80 -0.17
N ALA A 161 -6.05 -7.67 -0.04
CA ALA A 161 -4.96 -7.75 -1.00
C ALA A 161 -5.46 -8.08 -2.43
N TYR A 162 -6.39 -9.02 -2.58
CA TYR A 162 -6.99 -9.32 -3.89
C TYR A 162 -7.71 -8.10 -4.49
N LEU A 163 -8.38 -7.29 -3.68
CA LEU A 163 -9.08 -6.07 -4.12
C LEU A 163 -8.08 -4.95 -4.46
N TYR A 164 -7.11 -4.67 -3.60
CA TYR A 164 -6.17 -3.55 -3.78
C TYR A 164 -5.12 -3.83 -4.84
N ASN A 165 -4.87 -5.09 -5.18
CA ASN A 165 -4.08 -5.48 -6.35
C ASN A 165 -4.61 -4.83 -7.64
N ARG A 166 -5.95 -4.76 -7.79
CA ARG A 166 -6.58 -4.09 -8.93
C ARG A 166 -6.19 -2.61 -8.98
N ILE A 167 -6.22 -1.91 -7.85
CA ILE A 167 -5.87 -0.50 -7.77
C ILE A 167 -4.37 -0.31 -8.11
N ALA A 168 -3.49 -1.14 -7.56
CA ALA A 168 -2.05 -1.09 -7.77
C ALA A 168 -1.63 -1.30 -9.24
N TYR A 169 -2.34 -2.12 -10.02
CA TYR A 169 -2.06 -2.28 -11.46
C TYR A 169 -2.81 -1.25 -12.32
N LYS A 170 -4.01 -0.81 -11.95
CA LYS A 170 -4.80 0.10 -12.79
C LYS A 170 -4.40 1.56 -12.73
N GLN A 171 -3.48 1.94 -11.85
CA GLN A 171 -2.83 3.25 -11.93
C GLN A 171 -1.98 3.46 -13.19
N TYR A 172 -1.51 2.38 -13.84
CA TYR A 172 -0.77 2.45 -15.11
C TYR A 172 -1.69 2.59 -16.34
N ASP A 173 -2.99 2.31 -16.20
CA ASP A 173 -3.95 2.35 -17.32
C ASP A 173 -4.48 3.77 -17.56
N SER A 174 -5.29 4.00 -18.61
CA SER A 174 -6.04 5.27 -18.74
C SER A 174 -7.06 5.42 -17.61
N THR A 175 -7.47 6.65 -17.28
CA THR A 175 -8.43 6.89 -16.19
C THR A 175 -9.78 6.21 -16.45
N GLU A 176 -10.28 6.25 -17.69
CA GLU A 176 -11.48 5.54 -18.12
C GLU A 176 -11.37 4.02 -17.84
N HIS A 177 -10.28 3.40 -18.29
CA HIS A 177 -10.08 1.97 -18.12
C HIS A 177 -9.92 1.61 -16.64
N ALA A 178 -9.15 2.39 -15.89
CA ALA A 178 -8.97 2.21 -14.45
C ALA A 178 -10.30 2.25 -13.70
N LYS A 179 -11.18 3.23 -13.98
CA LYS A 179 -12.51 3.33 -13.36
C LYS A 179 -13.35 2.10 -13.63
N LYS A 180 -13.44 1.68 -14.89
CA LYS A 180 -14.21 0.51 -15.30
C LYS A 180 -13.76 -0.73 -14.51
N HIS A 181 -12.46 -0.99 -14.51
CA HIS A 181 -11.87 -2.15 -13.84
C HIS A 181 -11.96 -2.11 -12.32
N ILE A 182 -11.86 -0.92 -11.71
CA ILE A 182 -12.06 -0.74 -10.27
C ILE A 182 -13.51 -1.02 -9.90
N LYS A 183 -14.49 -0.47 -10.64
CA LYS A 183 -15.92 -0.69 -10.37
C LYS A 183 -16.34 -2.14 -10.60
N GLU A 184 -15.86 -2.78 -11.66
CA GLU A 184 -16.11 -4.21 -11.93
C GLU A 184 -15.68 -5.11 -10.77
N ARG A 185 -14.63 -4.71 -10.04
CA ARG A 185 -14.00 -5.57 -9.03
C ARG A 185 -14.33 -5.20 -7.59
N LEU A 186 -14.33 -3.91 -7.26
CA LEU A 186 -14.59 -3.41 -5.91
C LEU A 186 -16.05 -2.96 -5.75
N GLY A 187 -16.79 -2.77 -6.85
CA GLY A 187 -18.18 -2.32 -6.89
C GLY A 187 -18.35 -0.82 -7.19
N ASP A 188 -19.57 -0.42 -7.54
CA ASP A 188 -19.92 0.95 -7.97
C ASP A 188 -19.70 2.03 -6.92
N HIS A 189 -19.50 1.64 -5.66
CA HIS A 189 -19.24 2.57 -4.58
C HIS A 189 -17.78 3.04 -4.52
N TRP A 190 -16.87 2.46 -5.30
CA TRP A 190 -15.47 2.89 -5.39
C TRP A 190 -15.25 3.85 -6.56
N ASN A 191 -14.71 5.03 -6.25
CA ASN A 191 -14.54 6.12 -7.21
C ASN A 191 -13.08 6.57 -7.24
N ILE A 192 -12.53 6.82 -8.44
CA ILE A 192 -11.25 7.53 -8.56
C ILE A 192 -11.52 9.02 -8.31
N VAL A 193 -11.00 9.54 -7.20
CA VAL A 193 -11.26 10.93 -6.75
C VAL A 193 -10.06 11.85 -6.98
N SER A 194 -8.90 11.27 -7.28
CA SER A 194 -7.73 12.00 -7.76
C SER A 194 -6.86 11.11 -8.62
N ARG A 195 -6.30 11.69 -9.68
CA ARG A 195 -5.17 11.12 -10.39
C ARG A 195 -4.29 12.25 -10.87
N VAL A 196 -3.04 12.25 -10.42
CA VAL A 196 -2.06 13.28 -10.74
C VAL A 196 -0.80 12.59 -11.20
N THR A 197 -0.16 13.10 -12.25
CA THR A 197 1.02 12.46 -12.85
C THR A 197 2.12 13.48 -13.01
N VAL A 198 3.31 13.17 -12.50
CA VAL A 198 4.52 13.88 -12.89
C VAL A 198 5.01 13.26 -14.19
N VAL A 199 5.34 14.09 -15.17
CA VAL A 199 6.07 13.66 -16.36
C VAL A 199 7.47 14.21 -16.26
N THR A 200 8.47 13.33 -16.26
CA THR A 200 9.89 13.71 -16.32
C THR A 200 10.55 13.22 -17.60
N GLY A 201 11.77 13.69 -17.85
CA GLY A 201 12.54 13.33 -19.04
C GLY A 201 12.15 14.13 -20.29
N ALA A 202 12.82 13.82 -21.41
CA ALA A 202 12.63 14.51 -22.68
C ALA A 202 12.52 13.51 -23.85
N ALA A 203 11.76 13.90 -24.87
CA ALA A 203 11.58 13.15 -26.12
C ALA A 203 11.10 11.70 -25.90
N SER A 204 11.85 10.69 -26.35
CA SER A 204 11.50 9.27 -26.20
C SER A 204 11.86 8.69 -24.82
N MET A 205 12.44 9.51 -23.94
CA MET A 205 12.87 9.10 -22.61
C MET A 205 12.03 9.74 -21.50
N TYR A 206 10.75 10.01 -21.79
CA TYR A 206 9.86 10.47 -20.73
C TYR A 206 9.42 9.31 -19.84
N ASP A 207 9.13 9.68 -18.61
CA ASP A 207 8.62 8.84 -17.55
C ASP A 207 7.34 9.49 -17.01
N GLU A 208 6.36 8.67 -16.62
CA GLU A 208 5.09 9.13 -16.05
C GLU A 208 4.87 8.45 -14.70
N ASP A 209 4.80 9.27 -13.65
CA ASP A 209 4.64 8.82 -12.28
C ASP A 209 3.24 9.17 -11.76
N PRO A 210 2.19 8.38 -12.08
CA PRO A 210 0.87 8.63 -11.54
C PRO A 210 0.80 8.29 -10.04
N ILE A 211 0.17 9.19 -9.29
CA ILE A 211 -0.41 8.92 -7.98
C ILE A 211 -1.93 8.93 -8.15
N MET A 212 -2.58 7.89 -7.63
CA MET A 212 -4.03 7.74 -7.72
C MET A 212 -4.64 7.64 -6.32
N LEU A 213 -5.76 8.33 -6.10
CA LEU A 213 -6.56 8.20 -4.88
C LEU A 213 -7.94 7.66 -5.26
N VAL A 214 -8.28 6.51 -4.69
CA VAL A 214 -9.59 5.88 -4.83
C VAL A 214 -10.32 6.01 -3.50
N GLN A 215 -11.60 6.37 -3.51
CA GLN A 215 -12.43 6.47 -2.30
C GLN A 215 -13.66 5.57 -2.42
N ASN A 216 -13.96 4.86 -1.33
CA ASN A 216 -15.23 4.21 -1.11
C ASN A 216 -16.28 5.23 -0.64
N SER A 217 -17.33 5.43 -1.43
CA SER A 217 -18.37 6.44 -1.20
C SER A 217 -19.32 6.09 -0.04
N GLN A 218 -19.30 4.86 0.48
CA GLN A 218 -20.14 4.44 1.60
C GLN A 218 -19.51 4.71 2.97
N ASN A 219 -18.19 4.48 3.09
CA ASN A 219 -17.47 4.60 4.36
C ASN A 219 -16.34 5.65 4.35
N PHE A 220 -16.09 6.31 3.21
CA PHE A 220 -15.03 7.29 2.98
C PHE A 220 -13.60 6.76 3.16
N GLU A 221 -13.42 5.44 3.17
CA GLU A 221 -12.10 4.84 3.13
C GLU A 221 -11.42 5.18 1.81
N CYS A 222 -10.13 5.50 1.87
CA CYS A 222 -9.35 5.82 0.70
C CYS A 222 -8.16 4.87 0.54
N VAL A 223 -7.82 4.60 -0.71
CA VAL A 223 -6.62 3.87 -1.10
C VAL A 223 -5.76 4.80 -1.93
N LEU A 224 -4.58 5.13 -1.41
CA LEU A 224 -3.54 5.86 -2.12
C LEU A 224 -2.65 4.86 -2.87
N ALA A 225 -2.54 5.00 -4.18
CA ALA A 225 -1.72 4.16 -5.02
C ALA A 225 -0.56 4.95 -5.63
N PHE A 226 0.64 4.38 -5.52
CA PHE A 226 1.87 4.88 -6.13
C PHE A 226 2.28 3.96 -7.26
N ALA A 227 2.52 4.52 -8.44
CA ALA A 227 3.08 3.78 -9.56
C ALA A 227 4.56 3.50 -9.36
N GLY A 228 5.00 2.38 -9.89
CA GLY A 228 6.40 2.11 -10.13
C GLY A 228 6.82 2.63 -11.50
N LEU A 229 8.00 2.15 -11.92
CA LEU A 229 8.62 2.49 -13.19
C LEU A 229 7.76 2.00 -14.37
N ASN A 230 7.51 2.87 -15.34
CA ASN A 230 6.73 2.55 -16.54
C ASN A 230 7.59 2.39 -17.81
N ASN A 231 8.90 2.71 -17.72
CA ASN A 231 9.85 2.69 -18.83
C ASN A 231 11.19 2.04 -18.42
N TYR A 232 11.20 0.70 -18.47
CA TYR A 232 12.38 -0.14 -18.17
C TYR A 232 13.69 0.28 -18.87
N GLY A 233 13.62 0.97 -20.02
CA GLY A 233 14.79 1.35 -20.80
C GLY A 233 15.64 2.47 -20.18
N ASN A 234 15.06 3.36 -19.36
CA ASN A 234 15.77 4.54 -18.83
C ASN A 234 15.72 4.63 -17.29
N GLU A 235 14.67 4.09 -16.70
CA GLU A 235 14.40 4.19 -15.26
C GLU A 235 15.17 3.18 -14.41
N LEU A 236 15.89 2.25 -15.05
CA LEU A 236 16.76 1.34 -14.33
C LEU A 236 17.76 2.13 -13.46
N ALA A 237 18.20 3.32 -13.87
CA ALA A 237 19.20 4.09 -13.13
C ALA A 237 18.75 4.52 -11.73
N THR A 238 17.49 4.93 -11.55
CA THR A 238 16.94 5.30 -10.23
C THR A 238 16.60 4.06 -9.39
N ALA A 239 16.03 3.02 -10.00
CA ALA A 239 15.81 1.74 -9.32
C ALA A 239 17.08 0.94 -9.03
N THR A 240 18.23 1.33 -9.59
CA THR A 240 19.55 0.72 -9.32
C THR A 240 20.46 1.61 -8.48
N ASP A 241 19.98 2.76 -8.00
CA ASP A 241 20.75 3.58 -7.05
C ASP A 241 20.76 2.92 -5.67
N VAL A 242 21.61 1.91 -5.52
CA VAL A 242 21.84 1.13 -4.30
C VAL A 242 22.42 1.96 -3.14
N ARG A 243 22.62 3.27 -3.32
CA ARG A 243 23.05 4.14 -2.22
C ARG A 243 21.96 4.17 -1.16
N LYS A 244 22.42 4.26 0.07
CA LYS A 244 21.59 4.37 1.26
C LYS A 244 21.60 5.80 1.75
N ALA A 245 20.47 6.30 2.23
CA ALA A 245 20.36 7.65 2.74
C ALA A 245 19.28 7.77 3.82
N SER A 246 19.22 8.93 4.49
CA SER A 246 18.18 9.19 5.48
C SER A 246 16.89 9.68 4.83
N PHE A 247 15.76 9.27 5.41
CA PHE A 247 14.43 9.73 5.07
C PHE A 247 13.53 9.69 6.30
N CYS A 248 12.90 10.82 6.63
CA CYS A 248 11.94 10.89 7.74
C CYS A 248 12.48 10.35 9.07
N GLY A 249 13.75 10.62 9.37
CA GLY A 249 14.51 10.10 10.53
C GLY A 249 14.86 8.62 10.51
N PHE A 250 14.50 7.87 9.45
CA PHE A 250 15.01 6.52 9.23
C PHE A 250 16.34 6.61 8.51
N GLU A 251 17.33 5.88 9.00
CA GLU A 251 18.63 5.76 8.36
C GLU A 251 18.60 4.64 7.33
N ALA A 252 19.52 4.71 6.36
CA ALA A 252 19.78 3.63 5.42
C ALA A 252 18.58 3.17 4.55
N VAL A 253 17.75 4.12 4.14
CA VAL A 253 16.70 3.97 3.12
C VAL A 253 17.31 3.99 1.72
N HIS A 254 16.74 3.23 0.77
CA HIS A 254 17.13 3.25 -0.64
C HIS A 254 17.05 4.67 -1.22
N ALA A 255 18.17 5.24 -1.68
CA ALA A 255 18.25 6.63 -2.11
C ALA A 255 17.35 6.91 -3.32
N GLY A 256 17.32 6.00 -4.30
CA GLY A 256 16.43 6.11 -5.47
C GLY A 256 14.95 6.25 -5.09
N TYR A 257 14.40 5.31 -4.33
CA TYR A 257 13.00 5.34 -3.89
C TYR A 257 12.68 6.57 -3.04
N ARG A 258 13.60 6.98 -2.16
CA ARG A 258 13.46 8.21 -1.38
C ARG A 258 13.37 9.44 -2.28
N ASP A 259 14.31 9.59 -3.21
CA ASP A 259 14.39 10.78 -4.05
C ASP A 259 13.20 10.87 -5.00
N GLU A 260 12.71 9.72 -5.46
CA GLU A 260 11.46 9.62 -6.21
C GLU A 260 10.26 10.05 -5.38
N LEU A 261 10.08 9.49 -4.18
CA LEU A 261 9.00 9.90 -3.29
C LEU A 261 9.07 11.39 -2.94
N ARG A 262 10.27 11.94 -2.68
CA ARG A 262 10.44 13.38 -2.40
C ARG A 262 10.01 14.25 -3.58
N ARG A 263 10.36 13.86 -4.81
CA ARG A 263 9.95 14.55 -6.03
C ARG A 263 8.42 14.56 -6.15
N MET A 264 7.81 13.38 -6.04
CA MET A 264 6.36 13.21 -6.02
C MET A 264 5.68 14.06 -4.94
N ILE A 265 6.18 14.02 -3.71
CA ILE A 265 5.61 14.79 -2.60
C ILE A 265 5.75 16.29 -2.85
N LYS A 266 6.90 16.76 -3.30
CA LYS A 266 7.11 18.18 -3.59
C LYS A 266 6.13 18.69 -4.66
N ASP A 267 5.96 17.95 -5.74
CA ASP A 267 5.27 18.44 -6.93
C ASP A 267 3.76 18.11 -6.92
N LEU A 268 3.36 16.95 -6.40
CA LEU A 268 1.98 16.47 -6.45
C LEU A 268 1.22 16.56 -5.13
N TRP A 269 1.92 16.51 -3.98
CA TRP A 269 1.26 16.45 -2.68
C TRP A 269 0.29 17.62 -2.41
N PRO A 270 0.57 18.88 -2.79
CA PRO A 270 -0.36 19.97 -2.59
C PRO A 270 -1.77 19.73 -3.19
N LEU A 271 -1.86 18.92 -4.24
CA LEU A 271 -3.14 18.55 -4.86
C LEU A 271 -3.84 17.36 -4.18
N MET A 272 -3.06 16.52 -3.50
CA MET A 272 -3.54 15.29 -2.87
C MET A 272 -3.92 15.50 -1.41
N GLN A 273 -3.17 16.35 -0.70
CA GLN A 273 -3.26 16.57 0.74
C GLN A 273 -4.69 16.91 1.19
N SER A 274 -5.36 17.85 0.52
CA SER A 274 -6.73 18.27 0.85
C SER A 274 -7.80 17.20 0.58
N LYS A 275 -7.52 16.28 -0.34
CA LYS A 275 -8.41 15.16 -0.65
C LYS A 275 -8.24 14.04 0.37
N ILE A 276 -6.99 13.65 0.64
CA ILE A 276 -6.65 12.61 1.61
C ILE A 276 -7.12 13.00 3.03
N ALA A 277 -7.09 14.29 3.36
CA ALA A 277 -7.65 14.81 4.60
C ALA A 277 -9.13 14.45 4.83
N LYS A 278 -9.91 14.22 3.77
CA LYS A 278 -11.34 13.90 3.82
C LYS A 278 -11.64 12.40 3.85
N CYS A 279 -10.62 11.57 3.95
CA CYS A 279 -10.75 10.12 4.08
C CYS A 279 -11.00 9.74 5.55
N SER A 280 -11.87 8.76 5.79
CA SER A 280 -12.08 8.19 7.13
C SER A 280 -10.88 7.37 7.56
N HIS A 281 -10.33 6.58 6.64
CA HIS A 281 -9.12 5.79 6.75
C HIS A 281 -8.33 5.87 5.45
N VAL A 282 -7.02 5.69 5.54
CA VAL A 282 -6.10 5.71 4.40
C VAL A 282 -5.31 4.41 4.39
N ALA A 283 -5.54 3.60 3.37
CA ALA A 283 -4.65 2.52 2.99
C ALA A 283 -3.69 3.01 1.91
N CYS A 284 -2.55 2.34 1.81
CA CYS A 284 -1.59 2.59 0.75
C CYS A 284 -1.33 1.30 -0.03
N THR A 285 -1.21 1.41 -1.36
CA THR A 285 -0.93 0.27 -2.23
C THR A 285 0.03 0.62 -3.34
N GLY A 286 0.71 -0.38 -3.89
CA GLY A 286 1.63 -0.19 -4.99
C GLY A 286 2.17 -1.50 -5.53
N HIS A 287 2.55 -1.48 -6.79
CA HIS A 287 3.20 -2.60 -7.50
C HIS A 287 4.63 -2.20 -7.85
N SER A 288 5.56 -3.15 -7.81
CA SER A 288 6.97 -2.90 -8.12
C SER A 288 7.56 -1.82 -7.20
N MET A 289 8.36 -0.90 -7.76
CA MET A 289 8.84 0.29 -7.04
C MET A 289 7.72 1.09 -6.36
N GLY A 290 6.51 1.15 -6.93
CA GLY A 290 5.37 1.82 -6.32
C GLY A 290 4.99 1.24 -4.95
N GLY A 291 5.22 -0.06 -4.75
CA GLY A 291 5.10 -0.67 -3.42
C GLY A 291 6.17 -0.17 -2.44
N SER A 292 7.42 -0.02 -2.88
CA SER A 292 8.49 0.54 -2.03
C SER A 292 8.25 2.02 -1.71
N LEU A 293 7.69 2.81 -2.64
CA LEU A 293 7.25 4.18 -2.37
C LEU A 293 6.14 4.20 -1.32
N CYS A 294 5.21 3.26 -1.40
CA CYS A 294 4.15 3.10 -0.43
C CYS A 294 4.68 2.77 0.97
N ASP A 295 5.68 1.88 1.09
CA ASP A 295 6.35 1.55 2.35
C ASP A 295 6.97 2.79 3.00
N LEU A 296 7.73 3.57 2.22
CA LEU A 296 8.38 4.79 2.69
C LEU A 296 7.37 5.86 3.10
N PHE A 297 6.33 6.06 2.27
CA PHE A 297 5.27 7.01 2.55
C PHE A 297 4.56 6.65 3.87
N ALA A 298 4.16 5.40 4.05
CA ALA A 298 3.48 4.94 5.26
C ALA A 298 4.38 5.01 6.51
N ALA A 299 5.62 4.56 6.42
CA ALA A 299 6.57 4.64 7.52
C ALA A 299 6.81 6.08 7.97
N CYS A 300 6.94 7.00 7.02
CA CYS A 300 7.09 8.41 7.34
C CYS A 300 5.82 9.00 7.94
N ALA A 301 4.64 8.75 7.35
CA ALA A 301 3.36 9.22 7.87
C ALA A 301 3.11 8.74 9.30
N ASN A 302 3.45 7.49 9.59
CA ASN A 302 3.23 6.86 10.90
C ASN A 302 4.38 7.10 11.89
N SER A 303 5.44 7.85 11.51
CA SER A 303 6.62 8.06 12.36
C SER A 303 6.40 9.00 13.55
N GLY A 304 5.45 9.93 13.45
CA GLY A 304 5.24 11.01 14.44
C GLY A 304 6.40 12.00 14.56
N ARG A 305 7.37 12.00 13.63
CA ARG A 305 8.58 12.83 13.67
C ARG A 305 8.31 14.24 13.13
N HIS A 306 7.50 15.02 13.83
CA HIS A 306 7.06 16.36 13.41
C HIS A 306 8.19 17.37 13.11
N ASP A 307 9.38 17.17 13.69
CA ASP A 307 10.56 18.01 13.47
C ASP A 307 11.36 17.63 12.22
N ASP A 308 11.04 16.52 11.57
CA ASP A 308 11.70 16.08 10.33
C ASP A 308 11.12 16.80 9.10
N PRO A 309 11.96 17.32 8.18
CA PRO A 309 11.48 18.01 6.98
C PRO A 309 10.68 17.11 6.02
N ASP A 310 11.05 15.83 5.89
CA ASP A 310 10.32 14.88 5.03
C ASP A 310 8.94 14.61 5.60
N PHE A 311 8.85 14.40 6.91
CA PHE A 311 7.57 14.25 7.61
C PHE A 311 6.64 15.43 7.34
N ARG A 312 7.15 16.66 7.53
CA ARG A 312 6.35 17.87 7.30
C ARG A 312 5.91 18.00 5.85
N ALA A 313 6.77 17.66 4.89
CA ALA A 313 6.46 17.79 3.47
C ALA A 313 5.27 16.92 3.04
N GLN A 314 5.17 15.70 3.55
CA GLN A 314 4.05 14.79 3.26
C GLN A 314 2.93 14.82 4.32
N SER A 315 3.03 15.68 5.33
CA SER A 315 2.02 15.77 6.39
C SER A 315 0.66 16.23 5.84
N TRP A 316 -0.45 15.74 6.39
CA TRP A 316 -1.79 16.29 6.24
C TRP A 316 -2.54 16.34 7.57
N LYS A 317 -3.51 17.24 7.66
CA LYS A 317 -4.42 17.35 8.81
C LYS A 317 -5.72 16.65 8.47
N LYS A 318 -6.15 15.67 9.28
CA LYS A 318 -7.42 14.98 9.09
C LYS A 318 -8.59 15.98 9.23
N GLU A 319 -9.48 15.96 8.25
CA GLU A 319 -10.73 16.72 8.23
C GLU A 319 -11.91 15.80 8.59
N VAL A 320 -13.12 16.36 8.62
CA VAL A 320 -14.32 15.54 8.72
C VAL A 320 -14.43 14.70 7.44
N PRO A 321 -14.50 13.36 7.54
CA PRO A 321 -14.62 12.52 6.36
C PRO A 321 -15.81 12.91 5.50
N SER A 322 -15.60 13.02 4.20
CA SER A 322 -16.64 13.44 3.26
C SER A 322 -16.43 12.85 1.87
N MET A 323 -17.53 12.73 1.13
CA MET A 323 -17.50 12.23 -0.25
C MET A 323 -16.74 13.22 -1.14
N LEU A 324 -15.72 12.72 -1.81
CA LEU A 324 -14.99 13.44 -2.84
C LEU A 324 -15.66 13.18 -4.21
N PRO A 325 -15.69 14.18 -5.11
CA PRO A 325 -16.21 13.98 -6.45
C PRO A 325 -15.30 13.02 -7.24
N GLU A 326 -15.90 12.06 -7.93
CA GLU A 326 -15.18 11.25 -8.92
C GLU A 326 -14.64 12.17 -10.03
N ILE A 327 -13.38 12.00 -10.43
CA ILE A 327 -12.81 12.76 -11.55
C ILE A 327 -13.49 12.35 -12.86
N SER A 328 -13.46 13.17 -13.92
CA SER A 328 -13.96 12.74 -15.23
C SER A 328 -13.08 11.62 -15.83
N ASP A 329 -13.56 10.93 -16.87
CA ASP A 329 -12.77 9.87 -17.56
C ASP A 329 -11.44 10.38 -18.13
N CYS A 330 -11.34 11.70 -18.26
CA CYS A 330 -10.16 12.41 -18.70
C CYS A 330 -9.61 13.38 -17.65
N GLY A 331 -10.06 13.29 -16.39
CA GLY A 331 -9.78 14.23 -15.31
C GLY A 331 -8.42 14.04 -14.65
N GLN A 332 -7.37 13.82 -15.44
CA GLN A 332 -6.00 13.71 -14.96
C GLN A 332 -5.32 15.08 -14.97
N THR A 333 -4.67 15.42 -13.87
CA THR A 333 -3.78 16.58 -13.82
C THR A 333 -2.36 16.12 -14.10
N VAL A 334 -1.70 16.73 -15.09
CA VAL A 334 -0.32 16.39 -15.45
C VAL A 334 0.61 17.54 -15.08
N TYR A 335 1.71 17.22 -14.40
CA TYR A 335 2.77 18.16 -14.06
C TYR A 335 3.98 17.87 -14.92
N LYS A 336 4.42 18.87 -15.69
CA LYS A 336 5.63 18.79 -16.50
C LYS A 336 6.42 20.08 -16.28
N ASP A 337 7.71 19.96 -16.01
CA ASP A 337 8.62 21.09 -15.81
C ASP A 337 8.13 22.12 -14.76
N GLY A 338 7.45 21.64 -13.70
CA GLY A 338 6.91 22.47 -12.62
C GLY A 338 5.63 23.25 -12.98
N ALA A 339 5.01 22.98 -14.12
CA ALA A 339 3.75 23.59 -14.55
C ALA A 339 2.60 22.57 -14.60
N GLU A 340 1.41 23.01 -14.16
CA GLU A 340 0.18 22.23 -14.27
C GLU A 340 -0.36 22.29 -15.71
N HIS A 341 -0.47 21.13 -16.35
CA HIS A 341 -1.09 20.93 -17.64
C HIS A 341 -2.38 20.11 -17.47
N ARG A 342 -3.52 20.73 -17.73
CA ARG A 342 -4.80 20.03 -17.81
C ARG A 342 -4.99 19.46 -19.20
N CYS A 343 -4.91 18.15 -19.32
CA CYS A 343 -5.13 17.47 -20.58
C CYS A 343 -6.61 17.15 -20.74
N LYS A 344 -7.13 17.33 -21.95
CA LYS A 344 -8.55 17.10 -22.21
C LYS A 344 -8.90 15.61 -22.16
N CYS A 345 -7.95 14.72 -22.53
CA CYS A 345 -7.89 13.26 -22.37
C CYS A 345 -6.44 12.79 -22.61
N PRO A 346 -5.90 11.81 -21.84
CA PRO A 346 -4.61 11.19 -22.15
C PRO A 346 -4.61 10.46 -23.51
N PRO A 347 -3.45 10.31 -24.17
CA PRO A 347 -2.16 10.85 -23.75
C PRO A 347 -2.15 12.38 -23.90
N CYS A 348 -1.56 13.07 -22.92
CA CYS A 348 -1.27 14.49 -23.09
C CYS A 348 -0.43 14.69 -24.36
N PRO A 349 -0.63 15.79 -25.11
CA PRO A 349 0.28 16.13 -26.20
C PRO A 349 1.71 16.11 -25.69
N LYS A 350 2.56 15.30 -26.33
CA LYS A 350 3.95 15.05 -25.94
C LYS A 350 4.79 16.32 -25.94
#